data_AF-A0A948KI69-F1
#
_entry.id   AF-A0A948KI69-F1
#
_cell.length_a   1.000
_cell.length_b   1.000
_cell.length_c   1.000
_cell.angle_alpha   90.00
_cell.angle_beta   90.00
_cell.angle_gamma   90.00
#
_symmetry.space_group_name_H-M   'P 1'
#
loop_
_entity.id
_entity.type
_entity.pdbx_description
1 polymer ?
#
loop_
_entity_poly.entity_id
_entity_poly.type
_entity_poly.pdbx_seq_one_letter_code
_entity_poly.pdbx_strand_id
1 'polypeptide(L)'
;MSSRNVSDWLSGFLELTENSEPPILFRKWAGISAIASALQRKVRVELGLSLTFYPNLYIVLVGPSATGKGTAMKFASDIIEQVPSIRLSAQATSLQALIRRMKETNLTDIDLVTGAQQYHSSLTIFSTEFTVFLGYHNKELIAALCEWYDCQSRWSYETIARKKEEVIGVWVNLFAGTTPDSIQASLPIESIGGGLTSRIIFVVEERRGKLVIIPSKTEREIILQQYLVNDLETISMISGKMSYTEGFIEYYAAWCQEAAANPPFYDKKFDGYCGRRRKHLLTLSMICSASHSDDMIMTIDDIERAAALLADVEVKMGTVFKGMGRSDISSLINDAIVFIANSQIPDIPIWQFA
;
A
#
# COMPACT_ATOMS: atom_id res chain seq x y z
N MET A 1 -23.64 -19.43 -4.71
CA MET A 1 -22.43 -18.59 -4.79
C MET A 1 -22.57 -17.77 -6.05
N SER A 2 -22.60 -16.44 -5.94
CA SER A 2 -22.69 -15.56 -7.11
C SER A 2 -21.40 -15.74 -7.91
N SER A 3 -21.49 -16.14 -9.17
CA SER A 3 -20.34 -16.09 -10.07
C SER A 3 -19.84 -14.64 -10.15
N ARG A 4 -18.53 -14.45 -10.09
CA ARG A 4 -17.88 -13.15 -10.33
C ARG A 4 -18.31 -12.60 -11.70
N ASN A 5 -18.46 -11.28 -11.80
CA ASN A 5 -18.78 -10.61 -13.06
C ASN A 5 -17.54 -10.49 -13.95
N VAL A 6 -16.36 -10.33 -13.36
CA VAL A 6 -15.07 -10.37 -14.05
C VAL A 6 -14.26 -11.60 -13.62
N SER A 7 -13.46 -12.15 -14.55
CA SER A 7 -12.62 -13.32 -14.26
C SER A 7 -11.43 -13.01 -13.34
N ASP A 8 -10.94 -11.77 -13.38
CA ASP A 8 -9.86 -11.28 -12.53
C ASP A 8 -10.11 -9.79 -12.25
N TRP A 9 -10.33 -9.48 -10.97
CA TRP A 9 -10.67 -8.14 -10.51
C TRP A 9 -9.56 -7.12 -10.79
N LEU A 10 -8.30 -7.45 -10.51
CA LEU A 10 -7.17 -6.57 -10.75
C LEU A 10 -6.99 -6.29 -12.25
N SER A 11 -7.17 -7.31 -13.09
CA SER A 11 -7.12 -7.13 -14.55
C SER A 11 -8.27 -6.25 -15.05
N GLY A 12 -9.49 -6.46 -14.55
CA GLY A 12 -10.65 -5.60 -14.83
C GLY A 12 -10.45 -4.16 -14.36
N PHE A 13 -9.81 -3.95 -13.21
CA PHE A 13 -9.47 -2.61 -12.71
C PHE A 13 -8.44 -1.91 -13.62
N LEU A 14 -7.46 -2.64 -14.15
CA LEU A 14 -6.52 -2.08 -15.12
C LEU A 14 -7.19 -1.71 -16.44
N GLU A 15 -8.17 -2.51 -16.89
CA GLU A 15 -8.99 -2.19 -18.06
C GLU A 15 -9.82 -0.92 -17.82
N LEU A 16 -10.53 -0.83 -16.68
CA LEU A 16 -11.33 0.35 -16.32
C LEU A 16 -10.49 1.63 -16.32
N THR A 17 -9.26 1.53 -15.82
CA THR A 17 -8.37 2.68 -15.68
C THR A 17 -7.48 2.90 -16.91
N GLU A 18 -7.65 2.11 -17.98
CA GLU A 18 -6.79 2.21 -19.15
C GLU A 18 -6.93 3.55 -19.84
N ASN A 19 -8.12 4.14 -19.91
CA ASN A 19 -8.33 5.47 -20.49
C ASN A 19 -7.96 6.62 -19.52
N SER A 20 -6.84 6.50 -18.82
CA SER A 20 -6.34 7.51 -17.90
C SER A 20 -4.82 7.72 -18.00
N GLU A 21 -4.36 8.88 -17.53
CA GLU A 21 -2.96 9.29 -17.59
C GLU A 21 -1.98 8.65 -16.56
N PRO A 22 -2.43 8.17 -15.38
CA PRO A 22 -1.52 7.61 -14.39
C PRO A 22 -0.70 6.43 -14.92
N PRO A 23 0.58 6.33 -14.53
CA PRO A 23 1.42 5.17 -14.81
C PRO A 23 0.76 3.86 -14.41
N ILE A 24 1.06 2.80 -15.16
CA ILE A 24 0.49 1.47 -14.91
C ILE A 24 0.80 0.94 -13.51
N LEU A 25 1.99 1.20 -12.97
CA LEU A 25 2.33 0.79 -11.60
C LEU A 25 1.43 1.49 -10.56
N PHE A 26 1.16 2.78 -10.70
CA PHE A 26 0.22 3.46 -9.78
C PHE A 26 -1.17 2.84 -9.83
N ARG A 27 -1.67 2.51 -11.03
CA ARG A 27 -2.97 1.86 -11.21
C ARG A 27 -2.99 0.44 -10.63
N LYS A 28 -1.98 -0.38 -10.92
CA LYS A 28 -1.80 -1.73 -10.37
C LYS A 28 -1.83 -1.72 -8.83
N TRP A 29 -1.00 -0.87 -8.22
CA TRP A 29 -0.89 -0.80 -6.76
C TRP A 29 -2.11 -0.17 -6.07
N ALA A 30 -2.87 0.70 -6.77
CA ALA A 30 -4.17 1.16 -6.31
C ALA A 30 -5.20 0.01 -6.26
N GLY A 31 -5.26 -0.81 -7.31
CA GLY A 31 -6.13 -1.99 -7.35
C GLY A 31 -5.76 -3.04 -6.28
N ILE A 32 -4.47 -3.33 -6.12
CA ILE A 32 -3.97 -4.23 -5.05
C ILE A 32 -4.39 -3.75 -3.67
N SER A 33 -4.26 -2.43 -3.40
CA SER A 33 -4.71 -1.86 -2.13
C SER A 33 -6.23 -2.00 -1.93
N ALA A 34 -7.04 -1.90 -2.99
CA ALA A 34 -8.49 -2.07 -2.89
C ALA A 34 -8.87 -3.50 -2.51
N ILE A 35 -8.25 -4.50 -3.13
CA ILE A 35 -8.46 -5.91 -2.78
C ILE A 35 -8.04 -6.17 -1.32
N ALA A 36 -6.86 -5.68 -0.91
CA ALA A 36 -6.40 -5.78 0.49
C ALA A 36 -7.44 -5.20 1.47
N SER A 37 -7.98 -4.02 1.16
CA SER A 37 -9.05 -3.35 1.92
C SER A 37 -10.35 -4.13 2.01
N ALA A 38 -10.69 -4.94 1.01
CA ALA A 38 -11.85 -5.84 1.05
C ALA A 38 -11.58 -7.07 1.92
N LEU A 39 -10.39 -7.68 1.80
CA LEU A 39 -10.01 -8.88 2.54
C LEU A 39 -9.87 -8.65 4.05
N GLN A 40 -9.36 -7.49 4.47
CA GLN A 40 -9.27 -7.10 5.89
C GLN A 40 -8.53 -8.17 6.73
N ARG A 41 -8.78 -8.20 8.06
CA ARG A 41 -8.30 -9.26 8.95
C ARG A 41 -9.09 -10.57 8.86
N LYS A 42 -9.89 -10.78 7.81
CA LYS A 42 -10.78 -11.96 7.70
C LYS A 42 -10.06 -13.17 7.11
N VAL A 43 -9.09 -12.89 6.24
CA VAL A 43 -8.29 -13.90 5.56
C VAL A 43 -6.91 -13.98 6.17
N ARG A 44 -6.39 -15.20 6.33
CA ARG A 44 -5.02 -15.43 6.83
C ARG A 44 -4.35 -16.63 6.18
N VAL A 45 -3.03 -16.58 6.07
CA VAL A 45 -2.20 -17.75 5.81
C VAL A 45 -1.34 -18.06 7.02
N GLU A 46 -1.19 -19.34 7.33
CA GLU A 46 -0.41 -19.83 8.46
C GLU A 46 0.74 -20.70 7.95
N LEU A 47 1.97 -20.37 8.37
CA LEU A 47 3.18 -21.15 8.09
C LEU A 47 3.76 -21.68 9.41
N GLY A 48 3.71 -23.00 9.58
CA GLY A 48 4.13 -23.63 10.83
C GLY A 48 3.23 -23.27 12.02
N LEU A 49 3.81 -23.20 13.22
CA LEU A 49 3.07 -23.07 14.47
C LEU A 49 2.78 -21.62 14.90
N SER A 50 3.60 -20.65 14.45
CA SER A 50 3.57 -19.29 15.01
C SER A 50 3.53 -18.17 13.97
N LEU A 51 3.69 -18.47 12.67
CA LEU A 51 3.67 -17.45 11.63
C LEU A 51 2.29 -17.37 11.01
N THR A 52 1.57 -16.29 11.34
CA THR A 52 0.29 -15.95 10.72
C THR A 52 0.44 -14.64 9.98
N PHE A 53 0.06 -14.63 8.71
CA PHE A 53 0.09 -13.45 7.86
C PHE A 53 -1.32 -13.08 7.44
N TYR A 54 -1.56 -11.77 7.39
CA TYR A 54 -2.82 -11.17 6.96
C TYR A 54 -2.57 -10.30 5.71
N PRO A 55 -3.60 -10.00 4.91
CA PRO A 55 -3.44 -9.28 3.66
C PRO A 55 -3.33 -7.76 3.86
N ASN A 56 -2.46 -7.28 4.76
CA ASN A 56 -2.26 -5.86 5.01
C ASN A 56 -1.00 -5.31 4.31
N LEU A 57 -1.11 -4.16 3.64
CA LEU A 57 0.00 -3.52 2.96
C LEU A 57 0.11 -2.05 3.33
N TYR A 58 1.34 -1.56 3.43
CA TYR A 58 1.62 -0.12 3.42
C TYR A 58 2.22 0.22 2.06
N ILE A 59 1.47 0.95 1.26
CA ILE A 59 1.83 1.32 -0.10
C ILE A 59 1.85 2.85 -0.19
N VAL A 60 2.94 3.39 -0.71
CA VAL A 60 3.07 4.84 -0.92
C VAL A 60 3.46 5.11 -2.37
N LEU A 61 2.59 5.79 -3.11
CA LEU A 61 2.86 6.27 -4.45
C LEU A 61 3.75 7.51 -4.38
N VAL A 62 4.91 7.46 -5.01
CA VAL A 62 5.91 8.53 -5.00
C VAL A 62 6.15 9.03 -6.42
N GLY A 63 6.06 10.34 -6.60
CA GLY A 63 6.43 10.97 -7.85
C GLY A 63 6.26 12.48 -7.79
N PRO A 64 6.80 13.24 -8.75
CA PRO A 64 6.57 14.67 -8.86
C PRO A 64 5.08 15.05 -8.87
N SER A 65 4.77 16.32 -8.61
CA SER A 65 3.41 16.83 -8.79
C SER A 65 2.91 16.55 -10.20
N ALA A 66 1.60 16.28 -10.32
CA ALA A 66 0.94 15.98 -11.59
C ALA A 66 1.44 14.71 -12.34
N THR A 67 2.05 13.72 -11.66
CA THR A 67 2.31 12.38 -12.25
C THR A 67 1.08 11.46 -12.32
N GLY A 68 -0.08 11.90 -11.81
CA GLY A 68 -1.32 11.12 -11.81
C GLY A 68 -1.55 10.26 -10.56
N LYS A 69 -0.77 10.43 -9.48
CA LYS A 69 -0.96 9.74 -8.18
C LYS A 69 -2.40 9.85 -7.69
N GLY A 70 -2.88 11.09 -7.47
CA GLY A 70 -4.22 11.34 -6.96
C GLY A 70 -5.32 10.76 -7.85
N THR A 71 -5.14 10.77 -9.17
CA THR A 71 -6.08 10.17 -10.12
C THR A 71 -6.13 8.64 -10.00
N ALA A 72 -4.97 7.97 -9.94
CA ALA A 72 -4.93 6.51 -9.74
C ALA A 72 -5.57 6.10 -8.41
N MET A 73 -5.27 6.87 -7.36
CA MET A 73 -5.87 6.68 -6.05
C MET A 73 -7.39 6.86 -6.11
N LYS A 74 -7.88 7.90 -6.79
CA LYS A 74 -9.31 8.18 -6.90
C LYS A 74 -10.11 7.02 -7.48
N PHE A 75 -9.60 6.35 -8.52
CA PHE A 75 -10.28 5.17 -9.08
C PHE A 75 -10.50 4.06 -8.05
N ALA A 76 -9.51 3.80 -7.19
CA ALA A 76 -9.65 2.81 -6.13
C ALA A 76 -10.59 3.31 -5.02
N SER A 77 -10.49 4.56 -4.58
CA SER A 77 -11.37 5.11 -3.53
C SER A 77 -12.83 5.11 -3.97
N ASP A 78 -13.11 5.52 -5.21
CA ASP A 78 -14.47 5.59 -5.75
C ASP A 78 -15.17 4.22 -5.74
N ILE A 79 -14.41 3.12 -5.90
CA ILE A 79 -14.94 1.75 -5.79
C ILE A 79 -15.06 1.33 -4.32
N ILE A 80 -14.03 1.56 -3.51
CA ILE A 80 -14.00 1.16 -2.09
C ILE A 80 -15.13 1.84 -1.30
N GLU A 81 -15.41 3.11 -1.55
CA GLU A 81 -16.47 3.88 -0.87
C GLU A 81 -17.88 3.31 -1.11
N GLN A 82 -18.07 2.57 -2.20
CA GLN A 82 -19.33 1.91 -2.52
C GLN A 82 -19.49 0.55 -1.81
N VAL A 83 -18.44 0.01 -1.18
CA VAL A 83 -18.48 -1.27 -0.46
C VAL A 83 -18.69 -1.02 1.05
N PRO A 84 -19.88 -1.28 1.62
CA PRO A 84 -20.21 -0.86 2.99
C PRO A 84 -19.36 -1.50 4.09
N SER A 85 -18.81 -2.69 3.82
CA SER A 85 -17.97 -3.45 4.75
C SER A 85 -16.59 -2.83 4.95
N ILE A 86 -16.13 -1.96 4.04
CA ILE A 86 -14.80 -1.34 4.09
C ILE A 86 -14.87 0.00 4.83
N ARG A 87 -14.09 0.12 5.91
CA ARG A 87 -13.98 1.35 6.70
C ARG A 87 -12.75 2.15 6.30
N LEU A 88 -12.99 3.33 5.71
CA LEU A 88 -11.95 4.31 5.40
C LEU A 88 -11.72 5.27 6.58
N SER A 89 -10.46 5.63 6.81
CA SER A 89 -10.07 6.76 7.67
C SER A 89 -9.86 8.04 6.84
N ALA A 90 -10.17 9.19 7.44
CA ALA A 90 -9.91 10.50 6.84
C ALA A 90 -8.40 10.80 6.73
N GLN A 91 -8.05 11.71 5.82
CA GLN A 91 -6.68 12.03 5.41
C GLN A 91 -5.78 12.65 6.50
N ALA A 92 -6.37 13.28 7.52
CA ALA A 92 -5.63 13.87 8.65
C ALA A 92 -6.33 13.52 9.96
N THR A 93 -5.75 12.59 10.71
CA THR A 93 -6.28 12.14 12.01
C THR A 93 -5.13 11.95 12.99
N SER A 94 -5.27 12.51 14.19
CA SER A 94 -4.35 12.19 15.29
C SER A 94 -4.38 10.69 15.61
N LEU A 95 -3.31 10.17 16.22
CA LEU A 95 -3.25 8.78 16.70
C LEU A 95 -4.48 8.41 17.52
N GLN A 96 -4.93 9.31 18.41
CA GLN A 96 -6.13 9.13 19.22
C GLN A 96 -7.41 8.96 18.39
N ALA A 97 -7.57 9.71 17.30
CA ALA A 97 -8.72 9.58 16.42
C ALA A 97 -8.71 8.24 15.67
N LEU A 98 -7.53 7.77 15.25
CA LEU A 98 -7.36 6.45 14.62
C LEU A 98 -7.71 5.32 15.58
N ILE A 99 -7.20 5.37 16.82
CA ILE A 99 -7.51 4.39 17.88
C ILE A 99 -9.02 4.34 18.14
N ARG A 100 -9.66 5.51 18.29
CA ARG A 100 -11.10 5.59 18.47
C ARG A 100 -11.85 4.95 17.31
N ARG A 101 -11.46 5.24 16.06
CA ARG A 101 -12.12 4.70 14.86
C ARG A 101 -11.95 3.19 14.72
N MET A 102 -10.78 2.65 15.08
CA MET A 102 -10.56 1.20 15.15
C MET A 102 -11.49 0.53 16.17
N LYS A 103 -11.65 1.14 17.35
CA LYS A 103 -12.56 0.64 18.41
C LYS A 103 -14.03 0.72 18.02
N GLU A 104 -14.43 1.76 17.30
CA GLU A 104 -15.80 1.90 16.78
C GLU A 104 -16.10 0.89 15.66
N THR A 105 -15.07 0.39 14.97
CA THR A 105 -15.23 -0.57 13.87
C THR A 105 -15.59 -1.96 14.37
N ASN A 106 -14.96 -2.46 15.45
CA ASN A 106 -15.19 -3.75 16.13
C ASN A 106 -16.04 -4.75 15.32
N LEU A 107 -15.51 -5.17 14.18
CA LEU A 107 -16.20 -6.05 13.25
C LEU A 107 -16.19 -7.45 13.83
N THR A 108 -17.30 -8.15 13.64
CA THR A 108 -17.45 -9.55 14.05
C THR A 108 -17.65 -10.36 12.79
N ASP A 109 -16.69 -11.22 12.50
CA ASP A 109 -16.82 -12.22 11.44
C ASP A 109 -16.98 -13.59 12.06
N ILE A 110 -17.81 -14.41 11.41
CA ILE A 110 -17.98 -15.81 11.80
C ILE A 110 -17.14 -16.62 10.85
N ASP A 111 -16.20 -17.39 11.40
CA ASP A 111 -15.51 -18.41 10.64
C ASP A 111 -16.55 -19.47 10.22
N LEU A 112 -16.83 -19.57 8.93
CA LEU A 112 -17.85 -20.47 8.39
C LEU A 112 -17.51 -21.96 8.63
N VAL A 113 -16.24 -22.28 8.88
CA VAL A 113 -15.76 -23.65 9.11
C VAL A 113 -15.79 -23.99 10.60
N THR A 114 -15.31 -23.10 11.45
CA THR A 114 -15.18 -23.37 12.89
C THR A 114 -16.35 -22.87 13.73
N GLY A 115 -17.18 -21.98 13.18
CA GLY A 115 -18.26 -21.29 13.91
C GLY A 115 -17.76 -20.27 14.94
N ALA A 116 -16.44 -20.06 15.04
CA ALA A 116 -15.84 -19.13 15.99
C ALA A 116 -16.05 -17.68 15.54
N GLN A 117 -16.46 -16.83 16.48
CA GLN A 117 -16.53 -15.38 16.27
C GLN A 117 -15.11 -14.80 16.35
N GLN A 118 -14.67 -14.18 15.27
CA GLN A 118 -13.42 -13.43 15.19
C GLN A 118 -13.74 -11.94 15.23
N TYR A 119 -13.25 -11.28 16.28
CA TYR A 119 -13.33 -9.83 16.40
C TYR A 119 -12.09 -9.20 15.79
N HIS A 120 -12.30 -8.18 14.96
CA HIS A 120 -11.20 -7.41 14.41
C HIS A 120 -11.55 -5.93 14.25
N SER A 121 -10.50 -5.12 14.33
CA SER A 121 -10.53 -3.69 14.09
C SER A 121 -9.75 -3.41 12.80
N SER A 122 -10.41 -3.63 11.66
CA SER A 122 -9.82 -3.37 10.35
C SER A 122 -10.03 -1.92 9.91
N LEU A 123 -8.93 -1.25 9.57
CA LEU A 123 -8.94 0.13 9.10
C LEU A 123 -8.14 0.26 7.80
N THR A 124 -8.74 0.89 6.79
CA THR A 124 -8.01 1.34 5.61
C THR A 124 -7.77 2.84 5.71
N ILE A 125 -6.50 3.24 5.61
CA ILE A 125 -6.07 4.63 5.59
C ILE A 125 -5.78 5.01 4.15
N PHE A 126 -6.49 6.01 3.66
CA PHE A 126 -6.35 6.52 2.31
C PHE A 126 -5.94 8.00 2.38
N SER A 127 -4.69 8.31 2.05
CA SER A 127 -4.19 9.69 2.15
C SER A 127 -3.51 10.15 0.87
N THR A 128 -4.10 11.15 0.19
CA THR A 128 -3.46 11.73 -1.00
C THR A 128 -2.14 12.42 -0.69
N GLU A 129 -1.91 12.79 0.57
CA GLU A 129 -0.67 13.40 1.05
C GLU A 129 -0.15 12.72 2.32
N PHE A 130 0.82 11.83 2.16
CA PHE A 130 1.37 11.00 3.22
C PHE A 130 1.97 11.84 4.37
N THR A 131 2.67 12.93 4.04
CA THR A 131 3.28 13.84 5.00
C THR A 131 2.25 14.53 5.89
N VAL A 132 1.11 14.92 5.30
CA VAL A 132 -0.01 15.54 6.05
C VAL A 132 -0.62 14.54 7.01
N PHE A 133 -0.76 13.28 6.58
CA PHE A 133 -1.28 12.20 7.42
C PHE A 133 -0.36 11.87 8.60
N LEU A 134 0.94 11.70 8.34
CA LEU A 134 1.91 11.44 9.41
C LEU A 134 2.02 12.63 10.37
N GLY A 135 1.91 13.84 9.85
CA GLY A 135 2.29 15.05 10.58
C GLY A 135 3.80 15.16 10.72
N TYR A 136 4.28 16.37 10.98
CA TYR A 136 5.72 16.64 11.13
C TYR A 136 6.24 16.00 12.43
N HIS A 137 7.19 15.07 12.30
CA HIS A 137 7.87 14.40 13.42
C HIS A 137 6.96 13.70 14.45
N ASN A 138 5.82 13.16 14.02
CA ASN A 138 4.90 12.44 14.91
C ASN A 138 5.41 11.03 15.25
N LYS A 139 6.35 10.95 16.20
CA LYS A 139 7.00 9.70 16.61
C LYS A 139 6.00 8.66 17.13
N GLU A 140 4.95 9.08 17.83
CA GLU A 140 3.92 8.19 18.38
C GLU A 140 3.14 7.48 17.27
N LEU A 141 2.68 8.23 16.25
CA LEU A 141 1.95 7.64 15.13
C LEU A 141 2.85 6.71 14.30
N ILE A 142 4.10 7.10 14.06
CA ILE A 142 5.07 6.26 13.33
C ILE A 142 5.31 4.95 14.07
N ALA A 143 5.49 4.99 15.40
CA ALA A 143 5.65 3.79 16.22
C ALA A 143 4.39 2.91 16.19
N ALA A 144 3.21 3.50 16.32
CA ALA A 144 1.94 2.78 16.26
C ALA A 144 1.75 2.07 14.90
N LEU A 145 2.01 2.74 13.78
CA LEU A 145 1.97 2.14 12.44
C LEU A 145 2.96 0.97 12.31
N CYS A 146 4.15 1.06 12.92
CA CYS A 146 5.10 -0.05 12.92
C CYS A 146 4.53 -1.29 13.61
N GLU A 147 3.87 -1.12 14.75
CA GLU A 147 3.27 -2.23 15.51
C GLU A 147 2.01 -2.77 14.84
N TRP A 148 1.15 -1.90 14.32
CA TRP A 148 -0.09 -2.27 13.65
C TRP A 148 0.15 -3.06 12.36
N TYR A 149 1.28 -2.82 11.69
CA TYR A 149 1.68 -3.58 10.51
C TYR A 149 1.82 -5.09 10.80
N ASP A 150 2.17 -5.45 12.03
CA ASP A 150 2.36 -6.85 12.44
C ASP A 150 1.04 -7.52 12.86
N CYS A 151 -0.08 -6.81 12.76
CA CYS A 151 -1.41 -7.41 12.86
C CYS A 151 -1.59 -8.22 14.15
N GLN A 152 -1.28 -7.60 15.29
CA GLN A 152 -1.40 -8.24 16.59
C GLN A 152 -2.87 -8.55 16.92
N SER A 153 -3.12 -9.67 17.61
CA SER A 153 -4.46 -10.05 18.07
C SER A 153 -5.02 -9.09 19.12
N ARG A 154 -4.14 -8.42 19.86
CA ARG A 154 -4.50 -7.45 20.87
C ARG A 154 -3.39 -6.41 20.96
N TRP A 155 -3.77 -5.14 20.95
CA TRP A 155 -2.86 -4.01 21.09
C TRP A 155 -3.41 -3.07 22.15
N SER A 156 -2.55 -2.61 23.06
CA SER A 156 -2.96 -1.72 24.16
C SER A 156 -2.17 -0.42 24.16
N TYR A 157 -2.87 0.68 24.40
CA TYR A 157 -2.31 2.02 24.48
C TYR A 157 -2.65 2.65 25.82
N GLU A 158 -1.64 3.10 26.54
CA GLU A 158 -1.78 3.75 27.85
C GLU A 158 -1.20 5.17 27.78
N THR A 159 -1.92 6.14 28.33
CA THR A 159 -1.43 7.52 28.50
C THR A 159 -1.63 7.94 29.94
N ILE A 160 -0.78 8.86 30.42
CA ILE A 160 -0.79 9.33 31.81
C ILE A 160 -2.17 9.89 32.22
N ALA A 161 -2.92 10.47 31.28
CA ALA A 161 -4.22 11.12 31.54
C ALA A 161 -5.46 10.26 31.26
N ARG A 162 -5.36 9.10 30.59
CA ARG A 162 -6.52 8.26 30.21
C ARG A 162 -6.37 6.82 30.72
N LYS A 163 -7.53 6.18 30.95
CA LYS A 163 -7.61 4.72 31.16
C LYS A 163 -7.05 3.98 29.94
N LYS A 164 -6.41 2.83 30.18
CA LYS A 164 -5.90 1.89 29.17
C LYS A 164 -6.91 1.66 28.05
N GLU A 165 -6.52 1.93 26.81
CA GLU A 165 -7.30 1.61 25.61
C GLU A 165 -6.79 0.30 25.00
N GLU A 166 -7.71 -0.57 24.60
CA GLU A 166 -7.38 -1.84 23.95
C GLU A 166 -8.09 -1.94 22.60
N VAL A 167 -7.37 -2.43 21.60
CA VAL A 167 -7.85 -2.72 20.24
C VAL A 167 -7.64 -4.22 19.98
N ILE A 168 -8.70 -4.91 19.54
CA ILE A 168 -8.70 -6.35 19.30
C ILE A 168 -8.60 -6.61 17.79
N GLY A 169 -7.77 -7.57 17.41
CA GLY A 169 -7.56 -7.97 16.02
C GLY A 169 -7.16 -6.78 15.15
N VAL A 170 -6.00 -6.18 15.42
CA VAL A 170 -5.54 -5.00 14.69
C VAL A 170 -5.26 -5.35 13.24
N TRP A 171 -5.80 -4.57 12.32
CA TRP A 171 -5.44 -4.66 10.92
C TRP A 171 -5.51 -3.28 10.29
N VAL A 172 -4.39 -2.88 9.68
CA VAL A 172 -4.28 -1.56 9.05
C VAL A 172 -3.70 -1.74 7.66
N ASN A 173 -4.45 -1.28 6.66
CA ASN A 173 -3.96 -1.10 5.30
C ASN A 173 -3.75 0.38 5.05
N LEU A 174 -2.57 0.77 4.58
CA LEU A 174 -2.22 2.16 4.34
C LEU A 174 -1.94 2.33 2.85
N PHE A 175 -2.66 3.24 2.23
CA PHE A 175 -2.42 3.64 0.86
C PHE A 175 -2.33 5.15 0.78
N ALA A 176 -1.15 5.64 0.42
CA ALA A 176 -0.89 7.07 0.39
C ALA A 176 -0.18 7.54 -0.88
N GLY A 177 -0.33 8.83 -1.19
CA GLY A 177 0.42 9.53 -2.22
C GLY A 177 1.39 10.52 -1.58
N THR A 178 2.52 10.78 -2.22
CA THR A 178 3.47 11.80 -1.77
C THR A 178 4.41 12.23 -2.89
N THR A 179 5.16 13.31 -2.66
CA THR A 179 6.24 13.75 -3.52
C THR A 179 7.60 13.39 -2.91
N PRO A 180 8.67 13.23 -3.71
CA PRO A 180 10.01 12.98 -3.18
C PRO A 180 10.42 13.98 -2.09
N ASP A 181 10.14 15.27 -2.29
CA ASP A 181 10.49 16.34 -1.34
C ASP A 181 9.70 16.22 -0.03
N SER A 182 8.40 15.91 -0.12
CA SER A 182 7.53 15.76 1.05
C SER A 182 7.92 14.55 1.93
N ILE A 183 8.45 13.47 1.33
CA ILE A 183 8.98 12.34 2.09
C ILE A 183 10.15 12.80 2.97
N GLN A 184 11.07 13.60 2.44
CA GLN A 184 12.23 14.08 3.19
C GLN A 184 11.82 14.93 4.40
N ALA A 185 10.78 15.75 4.24
CA ALA A 185 10.29 16.62 5.30
C ALA A 185 9.51 15.89 6.42
N SER A 186 8.97 14.69 6.14
CA SER A 186 8.07 13.98 7.07
C SER A 186 8.74 12.86 7.85
N LEU A 187 9.73 12.19 7.26
CA LEU A 187 10.38 11.03 7.85
C LEU A 187 11.71 11.42 8.49
N PRO A 188 11.88 11.22 9.81
CA PRO A 188 13.17 11.41 10.46
C PRO A 188 14.23 10.54 9.78
N ILE A 189 15.45 11.06 9.59
CA ILE A 189 16.56 10.34 8.95
C ILE A 189 16.83 8.99 9.67
N GLU A 190 16.67 8.96 11.00
CA GLU A 190 16.79 7.77 11.84
C GLU A 190 15.75 6.67 11.52
N SER A 191 14.61 7.03 10.91
CA SER A 191 13.56 6.10 10.50
C SER A 191 13.77 5.55 9.08
N ILE A 192 14.83 5.97 8.38
CA ILE A 192 15.17 5.45 7.06
C ILE A 192 15.92 4.12 7.23
N GLY A 193 15.40 3.06 6.63
CA GLY A 193 15.94 1.70 6.73
C GLY A 193 15.56 0.92 7.98
N GLY A 194 14.95 1.59 8.97
CA GLY A 194 14.34 0.98 10.15
C GLY A 194 12.87 1.36 10.31
N GLY A 195 12.14 0.69 11.21
CA GLY A 195 10.78 1.11 11.59
C GLY A 195 9.77 1.11 10.43
N LEU A 196 9.19 2.28 10.12
CA LEU A 196 8.05 2.41 9.21
C LEU A 196 8.45 2.25 7.74
N THR A 197 9.57 2.86 7.31
CA THR A 197 10.02 2.81 5.90
C THR A 197 10.25 1.38 5.42
N SER A 198 10.77 0.53 6.31
CA SER A 198 11.01 -0.90 6.03
C SER A 198 9.74 -1.71 5.76
N ARG A 199 8.57 -1.20 6.14
CA ARG A 199 7.25 -1.84 5.96
C ARG A 199 6.48 -1.30 4.76
N ILE A 200 6.97 -0.22 4.15
CA ILE A 200 6.33 0.45 3.03
C ILE A 200 6.86 -0.07 1.70
N ILE A 201 5.96 -0.36 0.78
CA ILE A 201 6.26 -0.54 -0.63
C ILE A 201 6.13 0.83 -1.30
N PHE A 202 7.27 1.42 -1.66
CA PHE A 202 7.31 2.69 -2.37
C PHE A 202 7.20 2.45 -3.87
N VAL A 203 6.07 2.89 -4.44
CA VAL A 203 5.83 2.79 -5.88
C VAL A 203 6.30 4.10 -6.50
N VAL A 204 7.44 4.08 -7.18
CA VAL A 204 8.08 5.31 -7.69
C VAL A 204 7.85 5.46 -9.19
N GLU A 205 7.28 6.60 -9.61
CA GLU A 205 7.19 6.99 -11.01
C GLU A 205 7.49 8.48 -11.20
N GLU A 206 8.30 8.80 -12.22
CA GLU A 206 8.79 10.16 -12.48
C GLU A 206 7.93 10.91 -13.50
N ARG A 207 7.22 10.19 -14.37
CA ARG A 207 6.45 10.75 -15.48
C ARG A 207 5.04 10.18 -15.50
N ARG A 208 4.13 10.88 -16.20
CA ARG A 208 2.81 10.32 -16.54
C ARG A 208 2.99 9.11 -17.46
N GLY A 209 2.05 8.16 -17.40
CA GLY A 209 2.10 6.96 -18.23
C GLY A 209 1.81 7.27 -19.70
N LYS A 210 0.77 8.06 -19.95
CA LYS A 210 0.38 8.51 -21.28
C LYS A 210 -0.43 9.80 -21.21
N LEU A 211 -0.56 10.47 -22.36
CA LEU A 211 -1.44 11.61 -22.52
C LEU A 211 -2.83 11.12 -22.93
N VAL A 212 -3.87 11.59 -22.23
CA VAL A 212 -5.27 11.32 -22.60
C VAL A 212 -5.94 12.66 -22.83
N ILE A 213 -6.26 12.97 -24.09
CA ILE A 213 -6.75 14.30 -24.49
C ILE A 213 -8.16 14.55 -23.95
N ILE A 214 -9.04 13.56 -24.05
CA ILE A 214 -10.42 13.62 -23.55
C ILE A 214 -10.69 12.31 -22.80
N PRO A 215 -10.79 12.33 -21.46
CA PRO A 215 -11.29 11.18 -20.73
C PRO A 215 -12.78 11.03 -21.02
N SER A 216 -13.15 10.03 -21.82
CA SER A 216 -14.55 9.68 -22.07
C SER A 216 -15.04 8.75 -20.98
N LYS A 217 -16.29 8.93 -20.53
CA LYS A 217 -16.99 7.96 -19.69
C LYS A 217 -17.92 7.14 -20.57
N THR A 218 -17.40 6.05 -21.12
CA THR A 218 -18.17 5.13 -21.97
C THR A 218 -19.13 4.30 -21.14
N GLU A 219 -20.23 3.84 -21.75
CA GLU A 219 -21.18 2.93 -21.10
C GLU A 219 -20.50 1.65 -20.60
N ARG A 220 -19.54 1.13 -21.37
CA ARG A 220 -18.71 -0.02 -20.98
C ARG A 220 -17.93 0.23 -19.69
N GLU A 221 -17.28 1.38 -19.54
CA GLU A 221 -16.52 1.71 -18.32
C GLU A 221 -17.46 1.85 -17.11
N ILE A 222 -18.67 2.38 -17.29
CA ILE A 222 -19.68 2.47 -16.22
C ILE A 222 -20.10 1.08 -15.76
N ILE A 223 -20.43 0.20 -16.70
CA ILE A 223 -20.83 -1.18 -16.41
C ILE A 223 -19.69 -1.93 -15.73
N LEU A 224 -18.47 -1.81 -16.26
CA LEU A 224 -17.28 -2.46 -15.68
C LEU A 224 -17.00 -1.95 -14.26
N GLN A 225 -17.15 -0.65 -13.99
CA GLN A 225 -17.01 -0.12 -12.64
C GLN A 225 -18.04 -0.75 -11.69
N GLN A 226 -19.29 -0.91 -12.10
CA GLN A 226 -20.31 -1.55 -11.28
C GLN A 226 -20.01 -3.03 -11.03
N TYR A 227 -19.51 -3.75 -12.04
CA TYR A 227 -19.06 -5.14 -11.90
C TYR A 227 -17.91 -5.26 -10.89
N LEU A 228 -16.94 -4.34 -10.95
CA LEU A 228 -15.84 -4.30 -9.99
C LEU A 228 -16.32 -3.96 -8.58
N VAL A 229 -17.33 -3.10 -8.40
CA VAL A 229 -17.93 -2.83 -7.08
C VAL A 229 -18.58 -4.11 -6.53
N ASN A 230 -19.44 -4.76 -7.31
CA ASN A 230 -20.15 -5.98 -6.89
C ASN A 230 -19.18 -7.13 -6.57
N ASP A 231 -18.14 -7.28 -7.40
CA ASP A 231 -17.11 -8.28 -7.17
C ASP A 231 -16.26 -7.89 -5.94
N LEU A 232 -15.89 -6.63 -5.74
CA LEU A 232 -15.15 -6.24 -4.53
C LEU A 232 -15.97 -6.50 -3.24
N GLU A 233 -17.29 -6.30 -3.29
CA GLU A 233 -18.19 -6.70 -2.21
C GLU A 233 -18.16 -8.22 -1.98
N THR A 234 -18.13 -9.01 -3.04
CA THR A 234 -17.96 -10.48 -2.95
C THR A 234 -16.60 -10.87 -2.35
N ILE A 235 -15.50 -10.18 -2.72
CA ILE A 235 -14.18 -10.39 -2.10
C ILE A 235 -14.27 -10.09 -0.60
N SER A 236 -15.02 -9.06 -0.23
CA SER A 236 -15.19 -8.69 1.17
C SER A 236 -15.97 -9.71 2.01
N MET A 237 -16.64 -10.68 1.39
CA MET A 237 -17.31 -11.76 2.13
C MET A 237 -16.39 -12.96 2.38
N ILE A 238 -15.22 -13.00 1.74
CA ILE A 238 -14.23 -14.08 1.92
C ILE A 238 -13.65 -13.99 3.33
N SER A 239 -13.61 -15.12 4.04
CA SER A 239 -13.12 -15.22 5.40
C SER A 239 -12.57 -16.62 5.68
N GLY A 240 -11.55 -16.70 6.54
CA GLY A 240 -10.96 -17.95 7.00
C GLY A 240 -9.48 -18.11 6.66
N LYS A 241 -9.00 -19.34 6.81
CA LYS A 241 -7.61 -19.71 6.52
C LYS A 241 -7.47 -20.06 5.04
N MET A 242 -6.57 -19.36 4.34
CA MET A 242 -6.14 -19.76 3.00
C MET A 242 -5.19 -20.95 3.09
N SER A 243 -5.46 -21.94 2.24
CA SER A 243 -4.56 -23.07 1.99
C SER A 243 -3.67 -22.77 0.79
N TYR A 244 -2.68 -23.60 0.54
CA TYR A 244 -1.78 -23.48 -0.60
C TYR A 244 -1.50 -24.84 -1.21
N THR A 245 -1.23 -24.84 -2.52
CA THR A 245 -0.85 -26.04 -3.27
C THR A 245 0.61 -26.44 -2.98
N GLU A 246 0.99 -27.66 -3.37
CA GLU A 246 2.39 -28.12 -3.26
C GLU A 246 3.33 -27.24 -4.11
N GLY A 247 2.94 -26.95 -5.36
CA GLY A 247 3.72 -26.08 -6.26
C GLY A 247 3.92 -24.66 -5.71
N PHE A 248 2.96 -24.12 -4.95
CA PHE A 248 3.13 -22.84 -4.26
C PHE A 248 4.29 -22.90 -3.26
N ILE A 249 4.38 -23.97 -2.46
CA ILE A 249 5.42 -24.13 -1.44
C ILE A 249 6.78 -24.39 -2.06
N GLU A 250 6.85 -25.19 -3.13
CA GLU A 250 8.09 -25.42 -3.87
C GLU A 250 8.65 -24.10 -4.43
N TYR A 251 7.79 -23.31 -5.09
CA TYR A 251 8.17 -21.99 -5.60
C TYR A 251 8.59 -21.06 -4.46
N TYR A 252 7.81 -20.99 -3.37
CA TYR A 252 8.12 -20.16 -2.21
C TYR A 252 9.49 -20.51 -1.60
N ALA A 253 9.82 -21.80 -1.49
CA ALA A 253 11.11 -22.25 -0.97
C ALA A 253 12.26 -21.83 -1.89
N ALA A 254 12.14 -22.05 -3.21
CA ALA A 254 13.13 -21.62 -4.19
C ALA A 254 13.32 -20.10 -4.18
N TRP A 255 12.21 -19.34 -4.18
CA TRP A 255 12.23 -17.89 -4.11
C TRP A 255 12.90 -17.38 -2.84
N CYS A 256 12.67 -18.00 -1.67
CA CYS A 256 13.33 -17.60 -0.42
C CYS A 256 14.85 -17.78 -0.47
N GLN A 257 15.33 -18.86 -1.07
CA GLN A 257 16.77 -19.11 -1.23
C GLN A 257 17.40 -18.06 -2.15
N GLU A 258 16.76 -17.81 -3.29
CA GLU A 258 17.20 -16.82 -4.27
C GLU A 258 17.19 -15.41 -3.68
N ALA A 259 16.12 -15.01 -2.99
CA ALA A 259 16.00 -13.69 -2.36
C ALA A 259 17.02 -13.45 -1.25
N ALA A 260 17.51 -14.51 -0.58
CA ALA A 260 18.56 -14.42 0.42
C ALA A 260 19.95 -14.29 -0.21
N ALA A 261 20.20 -14.96 -1.34
CA ALA A 261 21.45 -14.88 -2.08
C ALA A 261 21.58 -13.56 -2.87
N ASN A 262 20.48 -13.12 -3.48
CA ASN A 262 20.44 -12.02 -4.43
C ASN A 262 19.36 -11.00 -4.03
N PRO A 263 19.64 -10.14 -3.02
CA PRO A 263 18.71 -9.09 -2.63
C PRO A 263 18.60 -8.01 -3.73
N PRO A 264 17.42 -7.37 -3.91
CA PRO A 264 17.20 -6.36 -4.95
C PRO A 264 17.95 -5.05 -4.65
N PHE A 265 18.32 -4.84 -3.39
CA PHE A 265 19.02 -3.65 -2.92
C PHE A 265 20.23 -4.06 -2.10
N TYR A 266 21.36 -3.39 -2.37
CA TYR A 266 22.60 -3.52 -1.59
C TYR A 266 22.85 -2.30 -0.67
N ASP A 267 22.01 -1.27 -0.77
CA ASP A 267 22.05 -0.12 0.13
C ASP A 267 21.41 -0.50 1.47
N LYS A 268 22.14 -0.27 2.57
CA LYS A 268 21.71 -0.55 3.96
C LYS A 268 20.38 0.08 4.32
N LYS A 269 19.99 1.17 3.66
CA LYS A 269 18.67 1.80 3.81
C LYS A 269 17.49 0.89 3.45
N PHE A 270 17.73 -0.23 2.77
CA PHE A 270 16.71 -1.20 2.40
C PHE A 270 16.85 -2.55 3.12
N ASP A 271 17.82 -2.74 4.01
CA ASP A 271 18.01 -4.01 4.74
C ASP A 271 16.73 -4.43 5.47
N GLY A 272 16.06 -3.48 6.13
CA GLY A 272 14.80 -3.72 6.80
C GLY A 272 13.65 -4.12 5.86
N TYR A 273 13.64 -3.58 4.64
CA TYR A 273 12.67 -3.96 3.60
C TYR A 273 12.97 -5.36 3.08
N CYS A 274 14.23 -5.64 2.74
CA CYS A 274 14.71 -6.95 2.30
C CYS A 274 14.34 -8.05 3.30
N GLY A 275 14.50 -7.80 4.60
CA GLY A 275 14.08 -8.72 5.67
C GLY A 275 12.56 -9.00 5.73
N ARG A 276 11.73 -8.11 5.16
CA ARG A 276 10.25 -8.20 5.13
C ARG A 276 9.68 -8.63 3.78
N ARG A 277 10.50 -8.78 2.74
CA ARG A 277 10.03 -9.17 1.39
C ARG A 277 9.20 -10.46 1.40
N ARG A 278 9.53 -11.44 2.25
CA ARG A 278 8.74 -12.67 2.42
C ARG A 278 7.30 -12.39 2.86
N LYS A 279 7.12 -11.47 3.81
CA LYS A 279 5.78 -11.04 4.27
C LYS A 279 5.03 -10.35 3.13
N HIS A 280 5.69 -9.44 2.40
CA HIS A 280 5.09 -8.79 1.23
C HIS A 280 4.65 -9.80 0.17
N LEU A 281 5.49 -10.80 -0.14
CA LEU A 281 5.19 -11.83 -1.12
C LEU A 281 3.95 -12.65 -0.73
N LEU A 282 3.88 -13.13 0.52
CA LEU A 282 2.72 -13.91 1.01
C LEU A 282 1.44 -13.07 1.02
N THR A 283 1.53 -11.81 1.45
CA THR A 283 0.41 -10.88 1.40
C THR A 283 -0.08 -10.63 -0.03
N LEU A 284 0.84 -10.39 -0.97
CA LEU A 284 0.51 -10.22 -2.38
C LEU A 284 -0.07 -11.49 -3.00
N SER A 285 0.38 -12.67 -2.57
CA SER A 285 -0.16 -13.95 -3.03
C SER A 285 -1.62 -14.15 -2.62
N MET A 286 -1.97 -13.80 -1.37
CA MET A 286 -3.37 -13.80 -0.91
C MET A 286 -4.23 -12.85 -1.74
N ILE A 287 -3.70 -11.67 -2.06
CA ILE A 287 -4.38 -10.66 -2.89
C ILE A 287 -4.55 -11.14 -4.34
N CYS A 288 -3.53 -11.78 -4.92
CA CYS A 288 -3.59 -12.33 -6.28
C CYS A 288 -4.64 -13.45 -6.37
N SER A 289 -4.64 -14.38 -5.42
CA SER A 289 -5.62 -15.47 -5.35
C SER A 289 -7.05 -14.92 -5.25
N ALA A 290 -7.29 -13.99 -4.31
CA ALA A 290 -8.60 -13.35 -4.14
C ALA A 290 -9.03 -12.47 -5.34
N SER A 291 -8.11 -12.11 -6.22
CA SER A 291 -8.42 -11.32 -7.42
C SER A 291 -9.22 -12.13 -8.44
N HIS A 292 -8.97 -13.44 -8.55
CA HIS A 292 -9.58 -14.29 -9.59
C HIS A 292 -10.39 -15.48 -9.05
N SER A 293 -10.26 -15.82 -7.77
CA SER A 293 -10.96 -16.96 -7.15
C SER A 293 -11.43 -16.69 -5.73
N ASP A 294 -12.50 -17.40 -5.34
CA ASP A 294 -13.07 -17.42 -3.98
C ASP A 294 -12.70 -18.70 -3.21
N ASP A 295 -11.92 -19.60 -3.82
CA ASP A 295 -11.70 -20.97 -3.34
C ASP A 295 -10.77 -21.06 -2.11
N MET A 296 -10.17 -19.95 -1.69
CA MET A 296 -9.26 -19.88 -0.54
C MET A 296 -8.04 -20.80 -0.66
N ILE A 297 -7.60 -21.08 -1.90
CA ILE A 297 -6.42 -21.89 -2.21
C ILE A 297 -5.47 -21.05 -3.06
N MET A 298 -4.25 -20.83 -2.55
CA MET A 298 -3.19 -20.16 -3.29
C MET A 298 -2.42 -21.16 -4.16
N THR A 299 -2.31 -20.84 -5.44
CA THR A 299 -1.70 -21.65 -6.49
C THR A 299 -0.31 -21.13 -6.86
N ILE A 300 0.45 -21.90 -7.64
CA ILE A 300 1.75 -21.45 -8.16
C ILE A 300 1.65 -20.15 -8.96
N ASP A 301 0.60 -20.00 -9.77
CA ASP A 301 0.36 -18.80 -10.58
C ASP A 301 0.19 -17.55 -9.70
N ASP A 302 -0.41 -17.70 -8.51
CA ASP A 302 -0.62 -16.59 -7.57
C ASP A 302 0.70 -16.05 -6.99
N ILE A 303 1.62 -16.95 -6.62
CA ILE A 303 2.91 -16.56 -6.05
C ILE A 303 3.87 -16.07 -7.12
N GLU A 304 3.82 -16.63 -8.33
CA GLU A 304 4.58 -16.12 -9.48
C GLU A 304 4.15 -14.70 -9.85
N ARG A 305 2.83 -14.46 -9.92
CA ARG A 305 2.29 -13.11 -10.14
C ARG A 305 2.69 -12.16 -9.02
N ALA A 306 2.61 -12.59 -7.76
CA ALA A 306 3.03 -11.79 -6.62
C ALA A 306 4.53 -11.44 -6.66
N ALA A 307 5.38 -12.40 -7.02
CA ALA A 307 6.82 -12.20 -7.17
C ALA A 307 7.14 -11.23 -8.31
N ALA A 308 6.43 -11.33 -9.45
CA ALA A 308 6.57 -10.41 -10.57
C ALA A 308 6.15 -8.98 -10.17
N LEU A 309 5.03 -8.80 -9.46
CA LEU A 309 4.59 -7.50 -8.96
C LEU A 309 5.63 -6.86 -8.01
N LEU A 310 6.25 -7.69 -7.17
CA LEU A 310 7.29 -7.23 -6.23
C LEU A 310 8.57 -6.84 -6.99
N ALA A 311 9.02 -7.66 -7.93
CA ALA A 311 10.19 -7.35 -8.77
C ALA A 311 9.97 -6.06 -9.59
N ASP A 312 8.79 -5.89 -10.19
CA ASP A 312 8.41 -4.72 -10.99
C ASP A 312 8.55 -3.41 -10.20
N VAL A 313 8.06 -3.38 -8.95
CA VAL A 313 8.13 -2.17 -8.11
C VAL A 313 9.56 -1.91 -7.62
N GLU A 314 10.32 -2.98 -7.35
CA GLU A 314 11.68 -2.89 -6.82
C GLU A 314 12.66 -2.22 -7.80
N VAL A 315 12.42 -2.30 -9.12
CA VAL A 315 13.25 -1.66 -10.16
C VAL A 315 13.47 -0.16 -9.89
N LYS A 316 12.41 0.56 -9.51
CA LYS A 316 12.46 2.02 -9.28
C LYS A 316 12.45 2.37 -7.79
N MET A 317 12.02 1.47 -6.91
CA MET A 317 11.92 1.74 -5.47
C MET A 317 13.26 2.19 -4.86
N GLY A 318 14.40 1.67 -5.34
CA GLY A 318 15.73 2.10 -4.89
C GLY A 318 16.03 3.60 -5.09
N THR A 319 15.24 4.30 -5.92
CA THR A 319 15.41 5.74 -6.16
C THR A 319 14.68 6.64 -5.17
N VAL A 320 13.79 6.09 -4.33
CA VAL A 320 12.92 6.89 -3.44
C VAL A 320 13.69 7.78 -2.46
N PHE A 321 14.86 7.33 -2.01
CA PHE A 321 15.72 8.05 -1.06
C PHE A 321 16.89 8.78 -1.75
N LYS A 322 16.90 8.89 -3.09
CA LYS A 322 17.92 9.66 -3.81
C LYS A 322 17.80 11.13 -3.41
N GLY A 323 18.92 11.75 -3.07
CA GLY A 323 18.99 13.15 -2.67
C GLY A 323 18.85 13.39 -1.16
N MET A 324 18.34 12.44 -0.38
CA MET A 324 18.34 12.56 1.09
C MET A 324 19.76 12.48 1.65
N GLY A 325 20.16 13.52 2.38
CA GLY A 325 21.51 13.67 2.97
C GLY A 325 22.52 14.39 2.08
N ARG A 326 22.12 14.96 0.93
CA ARG A 326 22.95 15.95 0.22
C ARG A 326 22.94 17.26 1.02
N SER A 327 24.08 17.94 1.10
CA SER A 327 24.12 19.27 1.72
C SER A 327 23.30 20.26 0.89
N ASP A 328 22.64 21.21 1.56
CA ASP A 328 21.86 22.31 0.93
C ASP A 328 22.65 23.06 -0.15
N ILE A 329 23.99 23.02 -0.08
CA ILE A 329 24.91 23.62 -1.05
C ILE A 329 24.82 22.93 -2.42
N SER A 330 24.65 21.60 -2.45
CA SER A 330 24.62 20.86 -3.72
C SER A 330 23.31 21.08 -4.49
N SER A 331 22.18 21.29 -3.80
CA SER A 331 20.92 21.69 -4.44
C SER A 331 21.01 23.12 -4.95
N LEU A 332 21.54 24.06 -4.14
CA LEU A 332 21.74 25.45 -4.54
C LEU A 332 22.60 25.59 -5.79
N ILE A 333 23.70 24.82 -5.89
CA ILE A 333 24.57 24.80 -7.07
C ILE A 333 23.80 24.30 -8.30
N ASN A 334 23.00 23.24 -8.16
CA ASN A 334 22.23 22.70 -9.27
C ASN A 334 21.14 23.66 -9.73
N ASP A 335 20.44 24.31 -8.80
CA ASP A 335 19.43 25.32 -9.09
C ASP A 335 20.04 26.56 -9.77
N ALA A 336 21.23 26.98 -9.34
CA ALA A 336 21.99 28.05 -9.99
C ALA A 336 22.41 27.68 -11.42
N ILE A 337 22.89 26.44 -11.64
CA ILE A 337 23.25 25.95 -12.98
C ILE A 337 22.02 25.91 -13.89
N VAL A 338 20.89 25.40 -13.40
CA VAL A 338 19.63 25.33 -14.15
C VAL A 338 19.09 26.72 -14.47
N PHE A 339 19.18 27.66 -13.53
CA PHE A 339 18.82 29.06 -13.76
C PHE A 339 19.71 29.69 -14.85
N ILE A 340 21.03 29.51 -14.78
CA ILE A 340 21.98 30.02 -15.78
C ILE A 340 21.71 29.40 -17.16
N ALA A 341 21.41 28.11 -17.22
CA ALA A 341 21.16 27.41 -18.49
C ALA A 341 19.84 27.81 -19.17
N ASN A 342 18.83 28.21 -18.40
CA ASN A 342 17.49 28.53 -18.90
C ASN A 342 17.16 30.03 -18.90
N SER A 343 17.98 30.88 -18.29
CA SER A 343 17.76 32.33 -18.26
C SER A 343 18.02 32.95 -19.64
N GLN A 344 17.07 33.76 -20.11
CA GLN A 344 17.23 34.61 -21.30
C GLN A 344 17.76 36.02 -20.96
N ILE A 345 18.08 36.28 -19.69
CA ILE A 345 18.53 37.59 -19.20
C ILE A 345 19.94 37.43 -18.61
N PRO A 346 20.90 38.33 -18.91
CA PRO A 346 22.29 38.21 -18.48
C PRO A 346 22.54 38.46 -16.98
N ASP A 347 21.58 39.02 -16.24
CA ASP A 347 21.73 39.37 -14.83
C ASP A 347 21.14 38.30 -13.90
N ILE A 348 21.93 37.85 -12.93
CA ILE A 348 21.50 36.94 -11.86
C ILE A 348 20.96 37.79 -10.69
N PRO A 349 19.65 37.78 -10.41
CA PRO A 349 19.13 38.52 -9.28
C PRO A 349 19.49 37.80 -7.98
N ILE A 350 20.53 38.28 -7.30
CA ILE A 350 21.11 37.68 -6.08
C ILE A 350 20.06 37.43 -4.98
N TRP A 351 18.98 38.23 -4.94
CA TRP A 351 17.87 38.04 -3.98
C TRP A 351 17.09 36.72 -4.15
N GLN A 352 17.27 35.99 -5.26
CA GLN A 352 16.59 34.72 -5.52
C GLN A 352 17.35 33.54 -4.91
N PHE A 353 18.58 33.77 -4.45
CA PHE A 353 19.51 32.75 -3.95
C PHE A 353 20.06 33.06 -2.54
N ALA A 354 19.50 34.07 -1.86
CA ALA A 354 19.92 34.55 -0.54
C ALA A 354 19.02 34.04 0.59
#